data_AF-A0A9E1LB32-F1
#
_entry.id   AF-A0A9E1LB32-F1
#
_cell.length_a   1.000
_cell.length_b   1.000
_cell.length_c   1.000
_cell.angle_alpha   90.00
_cell.angle_beta   90.00
_cell.angle_gamma   90.00
#
_symmetry.space_group_name_H-M   'P 1'
#
loop_
_entity.id
_entity.type
_entity.pdbx_description
1 polymer ?
#
loop_
_entity_poly.entity_id
_entity_poly.type
_entity_poly.pdbx_seq_one_letter_code
_entity_poly.pdbx_strand_id
1 'polypeptide(L)'
;MRGPEAIINLSHLKTNYDTVKNHLNGKRIMAVVKANGYGHGSIPCSIALENHGCDFFGVFSIEEGIELRNAGLKSDILVFSALDPTTINDAVKNNLILNISDKSHLDALIIFYKRKSKVPRIHIKVDTGMTRLGLEIDEFKEVLQLLIENPEIKCEGIYSHFATADEGDLSYAFEQEKKFKFILNLADQLDYQVNDIHFSNSGAALNIDQSYCNITRVGMLLYGALPSNEIQTSLFVQPVMNFVAPIVSIRSVAKNTYVSYGGVYKTNSKTNIAVIQCGFADGLPRSWFKNGYIYYNGKQYRIAGRICMDQFMVDFGDDIPKIDDKVLMIGKDGNNEIRFETIANSIQTTPYVLSTAIGGRTQRIYQG
;
A
#
# COMPACT_ATOMS: atom_id res chain seq x y z
N MET A 1 0.42 12.26 -25.24
CA MET A 1 -0.13 13.40 -24.47
C MET A 1 0.98 13.89 -23.54
N ARG A 2 1.24 15.19 -23.44
CA ARG A 2 2.15 15.71 -22.39
C ARG A 2 1.39 15.61 -21.07
N GLY A 3 1.92 14.93 -20.08
CA GLY A 3 1.18 14.62 -18.86
C GLY A 3 2.08 14.20 -17.72
N PRO A 4 1.49 13.93 -16.54
CA PRO A 4 2.25 13.52 -15.37
C PRO A 4 2.81 12.11 -15.54
N GLU A 5 3.94 11.86 -14.89
CA GLU A 5 4.61 10.57 -14.86
C GLU A 5 4.88 10.15 -13.42
N ALA A 6 4.69 8.87 -13.13
CA ALA A 6 5.15 8.21 -11.91
C ALA A 6 6.34 7.31 -12.26
N ILE A 7 7.55 7.77 -11.95
CA ILE A 7 8.78 7.02 -12.17
C ILE A 7 9.03 6.14 -10.95
N ILE A 8 8.99 4.82 -11.16
CA ILE A 8 9.05 3.78 -10.12
C ILE A 8 10.45 3.16 -10.13
N ASN A 9 11.18 3.37 -9.04
CA ASN A 9 12.52 2.83 -8.85
C ASN A 9 12.47 1.45 -8.16
N LEU A 10 12.56 0.39 -8.97
CA LEU A 10 12.52 -0.99 -8.51
C LEU A 10 13.78 -1.37 -7.72
N SER A 11 14.91 -0.68 -7.90
CA SER A 11 16.09 -0.86 -7.06
C SER A 11 15.88 -0.32 -5.64
N HIS A 12 15.19 0.82 -5.48
CA HIS A 12 14.78 1.30 -4.15
C HIS A 12 13.80 0.33 -3.49
N LEU A 13 12.87 -0.24 -4.24
CA LEU A 13 11.93 -1.25 -3.72
C LEU A 13 12.66 -2.48 -3.16
N LYS A 14 13.66 -3.00 -3.89
CA LYS A 14 14.51 -4.12 -3.44
C LYS A 14 15.32 -3.74 -2.19
N THR A 15 15.94 -2.56 -2.18
CA THR A 15 16.66 -2.04 -1.00
C THR A 15 15.74 -1.91 0.22
N ASN A 16 14.51 -1.43 0.04
CA ASN A 16 13.53 -1.34 1.12
C ASN A 16 13.12 -2.73 1.63
N TYR A 17 12.95 -3.70 0.73
CA TYR A 17 12.68 -5.09 1.11
C TYR A 17 13.81 -5.64 2.00
N ASP A 18 15.07 -5.48 1.60
CA ASP A 18 16.22 -5.94 2.41
C ASP A 18 16.31 -5.19 3.75
N THR A 19 16.09 -3.88 3.73
CA THR A 19 16.10 -3.03 4.93
C THR A 19 15.05 -3.49 5.94
N VAL A 20 13.82 -3.75 5.48
CA VAL A 20 12.73 -4.24 6.33
C VAL A 20 13.02 -5.68 6.78
N LYS A 21 13.51 -6.56 5.89
CA LYS A 21 13.83 -7.95 6.24
C LYS A 21 14.92 -8.04 7.31
N ASN A 22 15.94 -7.20 7.22
CA ASN A 22 17.00 -7.11 8.22
C ASN A 22 16.47 -6.58 9.56
N HIS A 23 15.61 -5.56 9.53
CA HIS A 23 14.95 -5.06 10.74
C HIS A 23 14.11 -6.14 11.44
N LEU A 24 13.51 -7.04 10.66
CA LEU A 24 12.71 -8.16 11.14
C LEU A 24 13.55 -9.42 11.43
N ASN A 25 14.88 -9.30 11.55
CA ASN A 25 15.79 -10.41 11.83
C ASN A 25 15.66 -11.58 10.84
N GLY A 26 15.44 -11.29 9.56
CA GLY A 26 15.32 -12.30 8.50
C GLY A 26 13.97 -13.00 8.41
N LYS A 27 12.98 -12.62 9.24
CA LYS A 27 11.63 -13.20 9.19
C LYS A 27 11.02 -13.10 7.79
N ARG A 28 10.24 -14.12 7.39
CA ARG A 28 9.57 -14.17 6.08
C ARG A 28 8.63 -12.96 5.92
N ILE A 29 8.69 -12.32 4.76
CA ILE A 29 7.86 -11.16 4.44
C ILE A 29 6.80 -11.59 3.43
N MET A 30 5.54 -11.30 3.73
CA MET A 30 4.47 -11.24 2.74
C MET A 30 4.40 -9.81 2.19
N ALA A 31 4.84 -9.63 0.95
CA ALA A 31 4.78 -8.34 0.28
C ALA A 31 3.34 -8.02 -0.14
N VAL A 32 2.75 -6.99 0.45
CA VAL A 32 1.39 -6.57 0.12
C VAL A 32 1.43 -5.69 -1.13
N VAL A 33 0.74 -6.12 -2.17
CA VAL A 33 0.76 -5.52 -3.52
C VAL A 33 -0.64 -5.20 -4.06
N LYS A 34 -1.66 -5.22 -3.18
CA LYS A 34 -3.04 -4.80 -3.49
C LYS A 34 -3.12 -3.34 -3.96
N ALA A 35 -4.26 -3.00 -4.57
CA ALA A 35 -4.54 -1.69 -5.14
C ALA A 35 -3.42 -1.25 -6.11
N ASN A 36 -3.09 -2.15 -7.05
CA ASN A 36 -2.04 -1.95 -8.05
C ASN A 36 -0.67 -1.59 -7.42
N GLY A 37 -0.21 -2.37 -6.43
CA GLY A 37 1.03 -2.10 -5.71
C GLY A 37 1.01 -0.74 -5.00
N TYR A 38 -0.10 -0.41 -4.33
CA TYR A 38 -0.32 0.92 -3.74
C TYR A 38 -0.09 2.06 -4.75
N GLY A 39 -0.60 1.89 -5.97
CA GLY A 39 -0.42 2.83 -7.07
C GLY A 39 0.94 2.80 -7.78
N HIS A 40 1.89 1.93 -7.39
CA HIS A 40 3.20 1.82 -8.04
C HIS A 40 3.20 0.87 -9.24
N GLY A 41 2.24 -0.05 -9.35
CA GLY A 41 2.22 -1.12 -10.34
C GLY A 41 2.37 -2.49 -9.71
N SER A 42 1.29 -3.24 -9.56
CA SER A 42 1.29 -4.59 -8.95
C SER A 42 2.28 -5.51 -9.67
N ILE A 43 2.15 -5.64 -10.99
CA ILE A 43 2.96 -6.59 -11.78
C ILE A 43 4.46 -6.29 -11.68
N PRO A 44 4.97 -5.09 -12.07
CA PRO A 44 6.42 -4.90 -12.13
C PRO A 44 7.07 -4.91 -10.74
N CYS A 45 6.39 -4.38 -9.73
CA CYS A 45 6.86 -4.46 -8.35
C CYS A 45 6.91 -5.90 -7.85
N SER A 46 5.89 -6.72 -8.13
CA SER A 46 5.85 -8.10 -7.65
C SER A 46 6.92 -8.96 -8.33
N ILE A 47 7.11 -8.82 -9.65
CA ILE A 47 8.19 -9.51 -10.39
C ILE A 47 9.57 -9.11 -9.85
N ALA A 48 9.78 -7.81 -9.61
CA ALA A 48 11.04 -7.32 -9.06
C ALA A 48 11.33 -7.90 -7.67
N LEU A 49 10.32 -7.99 -6.81
CA LEU A 49 10.43 -8.58 -5.47
C LEU A 49 10.60 -10.11 -5.52
N GLU A 50 9.88 -10.81 -6.40
CA GLU A 50 10.00 -12.27 -6.57
C GLU A 50 11.41 -12.66 -7.02
N ASN A 51 11.94 -11.97 -8.04
CA ASN A 51 13.32 -12.17 -8.49
C ASN A 51 14.36 -11.80 -7.44
N HIS A 52 14.00 -10.97 -6.46
CA HIS A 52 14.84 -10.59 -5.32
C HIS A 52 14.66 -11.51 -4.10
N GLY A 53 13.87 -12.59 -4.24
CA GLY A 53 13.71 -13.63 -3.22
C GLY A 53 12.48 -13.47 -2.31
N CYS A 54 11.50 -12.64 -2.68
CA CYS A 54 10.20 -12.61 -2.01
C CYS A 54 9.31 -13.75 -2.52
N ASP A 55 8.92 -14.64 -1.63
CA ASP A 55 8.18 -15.87 -1.96
C ASP A 55 6.70 -15.85 -1.56
N PHE A 56 6.21 -14.74 -0.98
CA PHE A 56 4.83 -14.59 -0.53
C PHE A 56 4.31 -13.17 -0.80
N PHE A 57 3.15 -13.08 -1.43
CA PHE A 57 2.45 -11.84 -1.75
C PHE A 57 1.04 -11.81 -1.17
N GLY A 58 0.55 -10.61 -0.87
CA GLY A 58 -0.82 -10.35 -0.45
C GLY A 58 -1.54 -9.39 -1.39
N VAL A 59 -2.68 -9.80 -1.93
CA VAL A 59 -3.59 -9.00 -2.76
C VAL A 59 -4.96 -8.87 -2.10
N PHE A 60 -5.80 -7.94 -2.55
CA PHE A 60 -7.14 -7.80 -2.01
C PHE A 60 -8.12 -8.75 -2.70
N SER A 61 -8.15 -8.80 -4.04
CA SER A 61 -9.15 -9.57 -4.79
C SER A 61 -8.57 -10.74 -5.58
N ILE A 62 -9.45 -11.61 -6.05
CA ILE A 62 -9.11 -12.74 -6.93
C ILE A 62 -8.51 -12.22 -8.24
N GLU A 63 -9.09 -11.16 -8.81
CA GLU A 63 -8.66 -10.56 -10.07
C GLU A 63 -7.23 -10.03 -9.98
N GLU A 64 -6.87 -9.36 -8.86
CA GLU A 64 -5.50 -8.94 -8.61
C GLU A 64 -4.54 -10.15 -8.55
N GLY A 65 -4.96 -11.25 -7.92
CA GLY A 65 -4.18 -12.49 -7.88
C GLY A 65 -4.00 -13.14 -9.26
N ILE A 66 -5.07 -13.17 -10.06
CA ILE A 66 -5.05 -13.68 -11.43
C ILE A 66 -4.17 -12.81 -12.32
N GLU A 67 -4.22 -11.49 -12.17
CA GLU A 67 -3.34 -10.55 -12.88
C GLU A 67 -1.86 -10.90 -12.66
N LEU A 68 -1.46 -11.11 -11.41
CA LEU A 68 -0.10 -11.53 -11.07
C LEU A 68 0.26 -12.90 -11.65
N ARG A 69 -0.65 -13.88 -11.59
CA ARG A 69 -0.44 -15.21 -12.18
C ARG A 69 -0.27 -15.17 -13.69
N ASN A 70 -1.07 -14.37 -14.39
CA ASN A 70 -0.96 -14.15 -15.82
C ASN A 70 0.37 -13.47 -16.20
N ALA A 71 0.91 -12.63 -15.31
CA ALA A 71 2.23 -12.04 -15.47
C ALA A 71 3.39 -13.00 -15.16
N GLY A 72 3.10 -14.23 -14.72
CA GLY A 72 4.08 -15.30 -14.55
C GLY A 72 4.49 -15.60 -13.10
N LEU A 73 3.98 -14.85 -12.11
CA LEU A 73 4.34 -15.01 -10.69
C LEU A 73 4.07 -16.44 -10.20
N LYS A 74 5.04 -17.04 -9.50
CA LYS A 74 4.98 -18.42 -8.98
C LYS A 74 4.86 -18.49 -7.46
N SER A 75 5.30 -17.46 -6.76
CA SER A 75 5.21 -17.29 -5.32
C SER A 75 3.79 -17.42 -4.78
N ASP A 76 3.66 -17.67 -3.48
CA ASP A 76 2.37 -17.74 -2.82
C ASP A 76 1.62 -16.41 -2.90
N ILE A 77 0.31 -16.46 -3.10
CA ILE A 77 -0.55 -15.26 -3.16
C ILE A 77 -1.76 -15.49 -2.27
N LEU A 78 -1.84 -14.73 -1.17
CA LEU A 78 -3.01 -14.67 -0.30
C LEU A 78 -3.96 -13.55 -0.76
N VAL A 79 -5.24 -13.90 -0.89
CA VAL A 79 -6.32 -12.96 -1.23
C VAL A 79 -7.06 -12.57 0.05
N PHE A 80 -7.08 -11.26 0.38
CA PHE A 80 -7.62 -10.77 1.65
C PHE A 80 -9.13 -10.53 1.68
N SER A 81 -9.82 -10.48 0.53
CA SER A 81 -11.28 -10.28 0.49
C SER A 81 -12.01 -11.42 1.20
N ALA A 82 -13.27 -11.19 1.56
CA ALA A 82 -14.16 -12.29 1.93
C ALA A 82 -14.25 -13.29 0.77
N LEU A 83 -14.46 -14.56 1.09
CA LEU A 83 -14.64 -15.59 0.08
C LEU A 83 -15.96 -15.36 -0.66
N ASP A 84 -15.90 -15.25 -1.98
CA ASP A 84 -17.07 -15.43 -2.84
C ASP A 84 -17.07 -16.87 -3.37
N PRO A 85 -18.07 -17.71 -3.03
CA PRO A 85 -18.16 -19.09 -3.52
C PRO A 85 -18.10 -19.24 -5.04
N THR A 86 -18.50 -18.22 -5.81
CA THR A 86 -18.45 -18.25 -7.28
C THR A 86 -17.01 -18.24 -7.81
N THR A 87 -16.06 -17.72 -7.03
CA THR A 87 -14.65 -17.55 -7.41
C THR A 87 -13.73 -18.70 -6.99
N ILE A 88 -14.23 -19.69 -6.22
CA ILE A 88 -13.43 -20.81 -5.71
C ILE A 88 -12.71 -21.55 -6.85
N ASN A 89 -13.40 -21.77 -7.97
CA ASN A 89 -12.81 -22.46 -9.12
C ASN A 89 -11.65 -21.69 -9.74
N ASP A 90 -11.72 -20.36 -9.76
CA ASP A 90 -10.64 -19.53 -10.29
C ASP A 90 -9.45 -19.48 -9.34
N ALA A 91 -9.70 -19.47 -8.03
CA ALA A 91 -8.66 -19.63 -7.03
C ALA A 91 -7.89 -20.95 -7.18
N VAL A 92 -8.60 -22.07 -7.39
CA VAL A 92 -7.98 -23.39 -7.64
C VAL A 92 -7.13 -23.37 -8.91
N LYS A 93 -7.69 -22.86 -10.03
CA LYS A 93 -6.98 -22.80 -11.31
C LYS A 93 -5.69 -21.97 -11.24
N ASN A 94 -5.71 -20.91 -10.44
CA ASN A 94 -4.62 -19.95 -10.33
C ASN A 94 -3.73 -20.18 -9.09
N ASN A 95 -3.91 -21.29 -8.35
CA ASN A 95 -3.19 -21.58 -7.12
C ASN A 95 -3.12 -20.37 -6.16
N LEU A 96 -4.28 -19.77 -5.90
CA LEU A 96 -4.44 -18.68 -4.94
C LEU A 96 -4.82 -19.25 -3.57
N ILE A 97 -4.36 -18.58 -2.52
CA ILE A 97 -4.69 -18.89 -1.13
C ILE A 97 -5.87 -18.00 -0.73
N LEU A 98 -6.93 -18.60 -0.20
CA LEU A 98 -8.16 -17.88 0.16
C LEU A 98 -8.25 -17.57 1.65
N ASN A 99 -8.79 -16.39 1.93
CA ASN A 99 -9.11 -15.93 3.28
C ASN A 99 -10.46 -16.51 3.74
N ILE A 100 -10.45 -17.20 4.87
CA ILE A 100 -11.65 -17.75 5.53
C ILE A 100 -11.94 -16.93 6.77
N SER A 101 -12.95 -16.07 6.67
CA SER A 101 -13.31 -15.11 7.72
C SER A 101 -14.74 -15.25 8.24
N ASP A 102 -15.40 -16.36 7.92
CA ASP A 102 -16.78 -16.68 8.32
C ASP A 102 -16.96 -18.21 8.20
N LYS A 103 -17.78 -18.82 9.05
CA LYS A 103 -18.01 -20.28 9.04
C LYS A 103 -18.62 -20.76 7.72
N SER A 104 -19.54 -19.98 7.14
CA SER A 104 -20.19 -20.31 5.86
C SER A 104 -19.21 -20.42 4.70
N HIS A 105 -18.05 -19.78 4.78
CA HIS A 105 -16.99 -19.93 3.79
C HIS A 105 -16.41 -21.35 3.79
N LEU A 106 -16.25 -21.96 4.97
CA LEU A 106 -15.78 -23.34 5.08
C LEU A 106 -16.84 -24.31 4.53
N ASP A 107 -18.11 -24.08 4.85
CA ASP A 107 -19.22 -24.88 4.30
C ASP A 107 -19.22 -24.85 2.76
N ALA A 108 -19.01 -23.67 2.17
CA ALA A 108 -18.90 -23.51 0.72
C ALA A 108 -17.73 -24.30 0.13
N LEU A 109 -16.58 -24.35 0.82
CA LEU A 109 -15.43 -25.15 0.39
C LEU A 109 -15.69 -26.66 0.48
N ILE A 110 -16.35 -27.13 1.55
CA ILE A 110 -16.74 -28.53 1.70
C ILE A 110 -17.69 -28.95 0.56
N ILE A 111 -18.70 -28.12 0.26
CA ILE A 111 -19.63 -28.36 -0.85
C ILE A 111 -18.88 -28.37 -2.19
N PHE A 112 -17.96 -27.44 -2.40
CA PHE A 112 -17.16 -27.37 -3.62
C PHE A 112 -16.27 -28.61 -3.78
N TYR A 113 -15.61 -29.04 -2.70
CA TYR A 113 -14.75 -30.22 -2.70
C TYR A 113 -15.54 -31.47 -3.09
N LYS A 114 -16.72 -31.70 -2.50
CA LYS A 114 -17.60 -32.84 -2.83
C LYS A 114 -17.94 -32.92 -4.32
N ARG A 115 -17.95 -31.77 -5.02
CA ARG A 115 -18.28 -31.69 -6.46
C ARG A 115 -17.07 -31.78 -7.39
N LYS A 116 -15.89 -31.35 -6.95
CA LYS A 116 -14.71 -31.14 -7.80
C LYS A 116 -13.47 -31.92 -7.38
N SER A 117 -13.48 -32.50 -6.18
CA SER A 117 -12.36 -33.21 -5.55
C SER A 117 -11.07 -32.39 -5.54
N LYS A 118 -11.20 -31.06 -5.51
CA LYS A 118 -10.12 -30.08 -5.42
C LYS A 118 -10.64 -28.85 -4.68
N VAL A 119 -9.80 -28.24 -3.86
CA VAL A 119 -10.05 -26.99 -3.14
C VAL A 119 -8.79 -26.15 -3.09
N PRO A 120 -8.91 -24.82 -2.98
CA PRO A 120 -7.76 -23.95 -2.78
C PRO A 120 -7.17 -24.14 -1.39
N ARG A 121 -5.92 -23.71 -1.23
CA ARG A 121 -5.27 -23.57 0.08
C ARG A 121 -5.93 -22.38 0.80
N ILE A 122 -5.99 -22.42 2.13
CA ILE A 122 -6.70 -21.38 2.90
C ILE A 122 -5.88 -20.87 4.08
N HIS A 123 -6.11 -19.60 4.43
CA HIS A 123 -5.73 -19.03 5.72
C HIS A 123 -7.00 -18.62 6.47
N ILE A 124 -7.09 -19.00 7.74
CA ILE A 124 -8.19 -18.58 8.62
C ILE A 124 -7.87 -17.19 9.17
N LYS A 125 -8.83 -16.29 9.03
CA LYS A 125 -8.80 -14.99 9.68
C LYS A 125 -9.67 -15.00 10.90
N VAL A 126 -9.14 -14.49 12.00
CA VAL A 126 -9.86 -14.26 13.24
C VAL A 126 -9.96 -12.76 13.53
N ASP A 127 -11.09 -12.31 14.06
CA ASP A 127 -11.25 -10.93 14.48
C ASP A 127 -10.88 -10.80 15.96
N THR A 128 -9.83 -10.02 16.22
CA THR A 128 -9.37 -9.74 17.59
C THR A 128 -9.74 -8.33 18.05
N GLY A 129 -10.46 -7.55 17.23
CA GLY A 129 -10.87 -6.18 17.53
C GLY A 129 -10.71 -5.20 16.36
N MET A 130 -10.44 -5.67 15.15
CA MET A 130 -10.51 -4.79 13.96
C MET A 130 -11.96 -4.55 13.54
N THR A 131 -12.85 -5.50 13.86
CA THR A 131 -14.29 -5.48 13.56
C THR A 131 -14.52 -5.21 12.07
N ARG A 132 -13.88 -6.01 11.22
CA ARG A 132 -13.96 -5.86 9.76
C ARG A 132 -14.28 -7.16 9.04
N LEU A 133 -13.45 -8.16 9.26
CA LEU A 133 -13.59 -9.52 8.74
C LEU A 133 -12.80 -10.41 9.70
N GLY A 134 -13.31 -11.60 9.98
CA GLY A 134 -12.65 -12.62 10.76
C GLY A 134 -13.70 -13.38 11.56
N LEU A 135 -13.40 -14.64 11.87
CA LEU A 135 -14.21 -15.42 12.79
C LEU A 135 -14.15 -14.79 14.18
N GLU A 136 -15.28 -14.79 14.87
CA GLU A 136 -15.29 -14.56 16.30
C GLU A 136 -14.54 -15.69 17.02
N ILE A 137 -14.03 -15.40 18.22
CA ILE A 137 -13.22 -16.36 19.00
C ILE A 137 -14.00 -17.65 19.28
N ASP A 138 -15.30 -17.54 19.56
CA ASP A 138 -16.16 -18.69 19.86
C ASP A 138 -16.41 -19.57 18.62
N GLU A 139 -16.51 -18.95 17.43
CA GLU A 139 -16.70 -19.66 16.17
C GLU A 139 -15.43 -20.37 15.70
N PHE A 140 -14.26 -19.83 16.05
CA PHE A 140 -12.97 -20.37 15.63
C PHE A 140 -12.79 -21.84 16.02
N LYS A 141 -13.21 -22.23 17.23
CA LYS A 141 -13.12 -23.62 17.70
C LYS A 141 -13.95 -24.56 16.85
N GLU A 142 -15.17 -24.17 16.50
CA GLU A 142 -16.05 -24.98 15.64
C GLU A 142 -15.46 -25.12 14.23
N VAL A 143 -14.89 -24.05 13.69
CA VAL A 143 -14.23 -24.07 12.38
C VAL A 143 -13.01 -25.00 12.38
N LEU A 144 -12.20 -25.01 13.44
CA LEU A 144 -11.09 -25.96 13.56
C LEU A 144 -11.56 -27.41 13.61
N GLN A 145 -12.63 -27.71 14.36
CA GLN A 145 -13.20 -29.05 14.42
C GLN A 145 -13.69 -29.51 13.03
N LEU A 146 -14.36 -28.63 12.29
CA LEU A 146 -14.77 -28.91 10.91
C LEU A 146 -13.57 -29.17 9.99
N LEU A 147 -12.45 -28.47 10.15
CA LEU A 147 -11.23 -28.72 9.38
C LEU A 147 -10.57 -30.07 9.72
N ILE A 148 -10.61 -30.48 10.99
CA ILE A 148 -10.15 -31.82 11.42
C ILE A 148 -10.98 -32.91 10.76
N GLU A 149 -12.29 -32.71 10.65
CA GLU A 149 -13.22 -33.65 10.00
C GLU A 149 -13.12 -33.65 8.47
N ASN A 150 -12.55 -32.60 7.86
CA ASN A 150 -12.42 -32.43 6.41
C ASN A 150 -10.94 -32.15 6.02
N PRO A 151 -10.02 -33.12 6.24
CA PRO A 151 -8.57 -32.93 6.09
C PRO A 151 -8.11 -32.63 4.66
N GLU A 152 -8.98 -32.80 3.67
CA GLU A 152 -8.76 -32.35 2.29
C GLU A 152 -8.64 -30.83 2.13
N ILE A 153 -9.24 -30.05 3.05
CA ILE A 153 -9.21 -28.60 3.05
C ILE A 153 -7.96 -28.17 3.81
N LYS A 154 -6.91 -27.86 3.06
CA LYS A 154 -5.61 -27.50 3.62
C LYS A 154 -5.61 -26.07 4.17
N CYS A 155 -5.77 -25.94 5.48
CA CYS A 155 -5.45 -24.71 6.18
C CYS A 155 -3.94 -24.58 6.37
N GLU A 156 -3.34 -23.58 5.73
CA GLU A 156 -1.90 -23.33 5.81
C GLU A 156 -1.55 -22.29 6.86
N GLY A 157 -2.50 -21.42 7.23
CA GLY A 157 -2.22 -20.36 8.18
C GLY A 157 -3.40 -19.79 8.97
N ILE A 158 -3.07 -19.12 10.07
CA ILE A 158 -3.98 -18.40 10.94
C ILE A 158 -3.50 -16.96 11.09
N TYR A 159 -4.40 -15.99 10.97
CA TYR A 159 -4.03 -14.59 11.06
C TYR A 159 -5.09 -13.64 11.59
N SER A 160 -4.62 -12.49 12.07
CA SER A 160 -5.46 -11.35 12.45
C SER A 160 -4.89 -10.04 11.89
N HIS A 161 -5.51 -8.90 12.20
CA HIS A 161 -5.09 -7.56 11.83
C HIS A 161 -5.25 -6.56 12.99
N PHE A 162 -4.19 -5.82 13.29
CA PHE A 162 -4.25 -4.77 14.32
C PHE A 162 -5.09 -3.57 13.84
N ALA A 163 -5.74 -2.92 14.80
CA ALA A 163 -6.51 -1.70 14.58
C ALA A 163 -5.69 -0.42 14.87
N THR A 164 -4.79 -0.46 15.85
CA THR A 164 -4.09 0.74 16.37
C THR A 164 -2.58 0.54 16.50
N ALA A 165 -1.97 -0.25 15.60
CA ALA A 165 -0.53 -0.55 15.68
C ALA A 165 0.37 0.52 15.03
N ASP A 166 -0.22 1.43 14.25
CA ASP A 166 0.45 2.53 13.54
C ASP A 166 0.12 3.91 14.09
N GLU A 167 -0.92 4.07 14.90
CA GLU A 167 -1.38 5.37 15.41
C GLU A 167 -1.84 5.27 16.87
N GLY A 168 -1.50 6.28 17.66
CA GLY A 168 -2.00 6.48 19.01
C GLY A 168 -1.46 5.51 20.07
N ASP A 169 -2.32 5.23 21.04
CA ASP A 169 -2.04 4.36 22.17
C ASP A 169 -2.05 2.87 21.75
N LEU A 170 -0.95 2.18 22.02
CA LEU A 170 -0.78 0.75 21.72
C LEU A 170 -1.52 -0.17 22.70
N SER A 171 -2.15 0.35 23.77
CA SER A 171 -2.88 -0.47 24.75
C SER A 171 -3.90 -1.40 24.09
N TYR A 172 -4.66 -0.89 23.12
CA TYR A 172 -5.63 -1.70 22.40
C TYR A 172 -4.97 -2.77 21.53
N ALA A 173 -3.85 -2.44 20.86
CA ALA A 173 -3.08 -3.41 20.09
C ALA A 173 -2.59 -4.58 20.96
N PHE A 174 -2.12 -4.30 22.19
CA PHE A 174 -1.74 -5.36 23.14
C PHE A 174 -2.92 -6.22 23.61
N GLU A 175 -4.13 -5.66 23.73
CA GLU A 175 -5.34 -6.46 23.98
C GLU A 175 -5.70 -7.35 22.78
N GLN A 176 -5.54 -6.85 21.56
CA GLN A 176 -5.71 -7.67 20.35
C GLN A 176 -4.67 -8.81 20.29
N GLU A 177 -3.42 -8.54 20.71
CA GLU A 177 -2.35 -9.54 20.83
C GLU A 177 -2.71 -10.67 21.80
N LYS A 178 -3.19 -10.34 23.00
CA LYS A 178 -3.61 -11.34 23.99
C LYS A 178 -4.69 -12.27 23.44
N LYS A 179 -5.69 -11.71 22.76
CA LYS A 179 -6.76 -12.49 22.11
C LYS A 179 -6.21 -13.41 21.04
N PHE A 180 -5.30 -12.92 20.20
CA PHE A 180 -4.70 -13.76 19.15
C PHE A 180 -3.87 -14.90 19.73
N LYS A 181 -3.06 -14.65 20.77
CA LYS A 181 -2.31 -15.72 21.47
C LYS A 181 -3.23 -16.76 22.10
N PHE A 182 -4.39 -16.34 22.63
CA PHE A 182 -5.42 -17.27 23.11
C PHE A 182 -5.96 -18.16 21.99
N ILE A 183 -6.25 -17.59 20.81
CA ILE A 183 -6.70 -18.35 19.62
C ILE A 183 -5.65 -19.38 19.18
N LEU A 184 -4.36 -19.01 19.16
CA LEU A 184 -3.29 -19.96 18.83
C LEU A 184 -3.23 -21.11 19.85
N ASN A 185 -3.38 -20.81 21.14
CA ASN A 185 -3.45 -21.83 22.19
C ASN A 185 -4.65 -22.78 22.00
N LEU A 186 -5.81 -22.27 21.57
CA LEU A 186 -6.96 -23.12 21.24
C LEU A 186 -6.66 -24.08 20.08
N ALA A 187 -5.91 -23.64 19.07
CA ALA A 187 -5.48 -24.51 17.98
C ALA A 187 -4.52 -25.60 18.49
N ASP A 188 -3.56 -25.23 19.33
CA ASP A 188 -2.62 -26.17 19.96
C ASP A 188 -3.34 -27.20 20.85
N GLN A 189 -4.35 -26.80 21.62
CA GLN A 189 -5.15 -27.72 22.45
C GLN A 189 -5.96 -28.75 21.65
N LEU A 190 -6.23 -28.46 20.38
CA LEU A 190 -6.89 -29.38 19.44
C LEU A 190 -5.89 -30.15 18.59
N ASP A 191 -4.59 -30.06 18.90
CA ASP A 191 -3.48 -30.63 18.11
C ASP A 191 -3.52 -30.19 16.63
N TYR A 192 -4.07 -28.99 16.34
CA TYR A 192 -4.20 -28.46 14.99
C TYR A 192 -3.05 -27.50 14.67
N GLN A 193 -2.06 -28.00 13.95
CA GLN A 193 -0.85 -27.25 13.60
C GLN A 193 -0.99 -26.58 12.23
N VAL A 194 -0.61 -25.30 12.15
CA VAL A 194 -0.52 -24.54 10.88
C VAL A 194 0.89 -24.04 10.65
N ASN A 195 1.28 -23.87 9.39
CA ASN A 195 2.63 -23.46 9.03
C ASN A 195 2.80 -21.94 9.05
N ASP A 196 1.75 -21.18 8.77
CA ASP A 196 1.83 -19.73 8.57
C ASP A 196 1.04 -18.97 9.64
N ILE A 197 1.73 -18.24 10.51
CA ILE A 197 1.13 -17.43 11.56
C ILE A 197 1.54 -15.97 11.34
N HIS A 198 0.55 -15.10 11.13
CA HIS A 198 0.82 -13.67 10.88
C HIS A 198 -0.21 -12.74 11.52
N PHE A 199 0.22 -11.57 11.99
CA PHE A 199 -0.69 -10.56 12.58
C PHE A 199 -0.34 -9.14 12.12
N SER A 200 0.94 -8.88 11.91
CA SER A 200 1.50 -7.59 11.52
C SER A 200 0.79 -6.88 10.38
N ASN A 201 0.80 -5.56 10.47
CA ASN A 201 0.86 -4.64 9.34
C ASN A 201 2.21 -3.89 9.42
N SER A 202 2.44 -2.94 8.51
CA SER A 202 3.66 -2.13 8.53
C SER A 202 3.92 -1.41 9.86
N GLY A 203 2.88 -0.96 10.58
CA GLY A 203 3.05 -0.29 11.88
C GLY A 203 3.48 -1.26 12.98
N ALA A 204 2.78 -2.39 13.09
CA ALA A 204 3.11 -3.43 14.05
C ALA A 204 4.51 -4.01 13.82
N ALA A 205 4.97 -4.06 12.56
CA ALA A 205 6.33 -4.48 12.22
C ALA A 205 7.43 -3.60 12.84
N LEU A 206 7.11 -2.35 13.20
CA LEU A 206 8.02 -1.39 13.80
C LEU A 206 7.82 -1.25 15.32
N ASN A 207 6.59 -1.42 15.81
CA ASN A 207 6.19 -1.05 17.17
C ASN A 207 5.95 -2.24 18.13
N ILE A 208 5.73 -3.45 17.61
CA ILE A 208 5.24 -4.58 18.40
C ILE A 208 6.13 -5.81 18.15
N ASP A 209 6.66 -6.41 19.23
CA ASP A 209 7.32 -7.71 19.14
C ASP A 209 6.31 -8.79 18.77
N GLN A 210 6.53 -9.43 17.63
CA GLN A 210 5.68 -10.48 17.08
C GLN A 210 6.46 -11.77 16.90
N SER A 211 7.34 -12.10 17.84
CA SER A 211 8.13 -13.34 17.88
C SER A 211 7.29 -14.62 17.72
N TYR A 212 6.01 -14.60 18.11
CA TYR A 212 5.05 -15.69 17.93
C TYR A 212 4.48 -15.80 16.49
N CYS A 213 4.76 -14.85 15.61
CA CYS A 213 4.45 -14.92 14.17
C CYS A 213 5.70 -15.23 13.37
N ASN A 214 5.56 -16.05 12.33
CA ASN A 214 6.66 -16.40 11.41
C ASN A 214 6.60 -15.65 10.06
N ILE A 215 5.49 -14.97 9.77
CA ILE A 215 5.34 -14.09 8.61
C ILE A 215 5.01 -12.67 9.05
N THR A 216 5.67 -11.70 8.43
CA THR A 216 5.32 -10.27 8.54
C THR A 216 4.70 -9.76 7.26
N ARG A 217 3.52 -9.12 7.34
CA ARG A 217 2.87 -8.50 6.18
C ARG A 217 3.32 -7.05 6.06
N VAL A 218 3.98 -6.72 4.96
CA VAL A 218 4.57 -5.40 4.74
C VAL A 218 4.00 -4.78 3.48
N GLY A 219 3.40 -3.60 3.63
CA GLY A 219 2.86 -2.81 2.51
C GLY A 219 3.68 -1.54 2.30
N MET A 220 3.17 -0.40 2.78
CA MET A 220 3.71 0.95 2.51
C MET A 220 5.22 1.11 2.74
N LEU A 221 5.80 0.41 3.72
CA LEU A 221 7.24 0.47 4.00
C LEU A 221 8.08 0.00 2.81
N LEU A 222 7.62 -1.01 2.06
CA LEU A 222 8.31 -1.46 0.84
C LEU A 222 8.36 -0.35 -0.20
N TYR A 223 7.31 0.47 -0.26
CA TYR A 223 7.17 1.57 -1.23
C TYR A 223 7.82 2.88 -0.76
N GLY A 224 8.55 2.85 0.35
CA GLY A 224 9.37 3.98 0.77
C GLY A 224 8.65 5.04 1.60
N ALA A 225 7.48 4.72 2.15
CA ALA A 225 6.74 5.62 3.03
C ALA A 225 6.41 4.95 4.38
N LEU A 226 6.44 5.74 5.45
CA LEU A 226 5.97 5.31 6.77
C LEU A 226 4.44 5.25 6.79
N PRO A 227 3.83 4.32 7.54
CA PRO A 227 2.38 4.18 7.57
C PRO A 227 1.69 5.33 8.33
N SER A 228 2.36 5.92 9.32
CA SER A 228 1.94 7.14 10.01
C SER A 228 3.17 7.99 10.41
N ASN A 229 2.92 9.24 10.80
CA ASN A 229 3.91 10.17 11.34
C ASN A 229 4.15 10.00 12.86
N GLU A 230 3.33 9.19 13.54
CA GLU A 230 3.45 8.92 14.98
C GLU A 230 4.45 7.80 15.27
N ILE A 231 4.80 7.01 14.25
CA ILE A 231 5.82 5.96 14.39
C ILE A 231 7.20 6.58 14.49
N GLN A 232 7.81 6.44 15.66
CA GLN A 232 9.22 6.74 15.86
C GLN A 232 10.06 5.54 15.45
N THR A 233 10.72 5.64 14.30
CA THR A 233 11.61 4.59 13.81
C THR A 233 12.93 5.16 13.31
N SER A 234 14.02 4.41 13.54
CA SER A 234 15.31 4.64 12.89
C SER A 234 15.40 3.98 11.52
N LEU A 235 14.37 3.22 11.12
CA LEU A 235 14.33 2.54 9.83
C LEU A 235 14.19 3.56 8.70
N PHE A 236 15.23 3.68 7.89
CA PHE A 236 15.21 4.55 6.72
C PHE A 236 14.79 3.77 5.48
N VAL A 237 13.62 4.10 4.92
CA VAL A 237 13.15 3.57 3.64
C VAL A 237 13.20 4.64 2.56
N GLN A 238 13.65 4.24 1.37
CA GLN A 238 13.84 5.10 0.21
C GLN A 238 12.53 5.27 -0.56
N PRO A 239 12.12 6.50 -0.92
CA PRO A 239 10.96 6.70 -1.79
C PRO A 239 11.11 5.90 -3.10
N VAL A 240 10.10 5.10 -3.42
CA VAL A 240 10.09 4.28 -4.63
C VAL A 240 9.52 5.05 -5.83
N MET A 241 8.60 5.98 -5.61
CA MET A 241 7.97 6.78 -6.66
C MET A 241 8.49 8.22 -6.69
N ASN A 242 8.88 8.66 -7.88
CA ASN A 242 9.00 10.07 -8.24
C ASN A 242 7.82 10.48 -9.12
N PHE A 243 6.91 11.28 -8.58
CA PHE A 243 5.77 11.84 -9.30
C PHE A 243 6.14 13.22 -9.86
N VAL A 244 6.20 13.31 -11.19
CA VAL A 244 6.71 14.46 -11.91
C VAL A 244 5.73 14.91 -13.00
N ALA A 245 5.76 16.17 -13.38
CA ALA A 245 4.91 16.69 -14.44
C ALA A 245 5.58 17.81 -15.24
N PRO A 246 5.27 17.97 -16.54
CA PRO A 246 5.91 18.96 -17.39
C PRO A 246 5.31 20.35 -17.18
N ILE A 247 6.16 21.36 -17.38
CA ILE A 247 5.74 22.76 -17.51
C ILE A 247 5.19 22.99 -18.92
N VAL A 248 3.98 23.52 -19.04
CA VAL A 248 3.28 23.68 -20.34
C VAL A 248 3.04 25.13 -20.74
N SER A 249 3.14 26.07 -19.81
CA SER A 249 3.01 27.50 -20.10
C SER A 249 3.74 28.32 -19.06
N ILE A 250 4.29 29.47 -19.46
CA ILE A 250 4.99 30.40 -18.58
C ILE A 250 4.52 31.81 -18.93
N ARG A 251 4.20 32.61 -17.91
CA ARG A 251 3.78 34.01 -18.08
C ARG A 251 4.45 34.89 -17.05
N SER A 252 5.05 35.99 -17.50
CA SER A 252 5.44 37.08 -16.60
C SER A 252 4.19 37.89 -16.26
N VAL A 253 3.90 38.06 -14.97
CA VAL A 253 2.72 38.77 -14.47
C VAL A 253 3.13 39.92 -13.55
N ALA A 254 2.35 41.00 -13.56
CA ALA A 254 2.61 42.15 -12.72
C ALA A 254 2.26 41.86 -11.23
N LYS A 255 2.74 42.72 -10.33
CA LYS A 255 2.28 42.77 -8.93
C LYS A 255 0.75 42.88 -8.88
N ASN A 256 0.13 42.28 -7.86
CA ASN A 256 -1.31 42.25 -7.63
C ASN A 256 -2.12 41.40 -8.62
N THR A 257 -1.50 40.46 -9.33
CA THR A 257 -2.21 39.50 -10.20
C THR A 257 -2.81 38.38 -9.36
N TYR A 258 -4.09 38.08 -9.55
CA TYR A 258 -4.77 36.95 -8.90
C TYR A 258 -4.59 35.67 -9.72
N VAL A 259 -4.31 34.55 -9.05
CA VAL A 259 -4.02 33.26 -9.71
C VAL A 259 -4.98 32.17 -9.26
N SER A 260 -5.43 31.36 -10.22
CA SER A 260 -6.35 30.23 -10.05
C SER A 260 -7.76 30.59 -9.54
N TYR A 261 -8.58 29.57 -9.34
CA TYR A 261 -9.95 29.69 -8.87
C TYR A 261 -10.06 30.41 -7.53
N GLY A 262 -10.93 31.41 -7.50
CA GLY A 262 -11.20 32.23 -6.31
C GLY A 262 -10.10 33.24 -5.97
N GLY A 263 -9.04 33.35 -6.78
CA GLY A 263 -7.99 34.34 -6.55
C GLY A 263 -7.33 34.24 -5.17
N VAL A 264 -7.24 33.03 -4.62
CA VAL A 264 -6.70 32.81 -3.26
C VAL A 264 -5.20 33.10 -3.16
N TYR A 265 -4.53 33.18 -4.31
CA TYR A 265 -3.16 33.65 -4.43
C TYR A 265 -3.13 34.97 -5.17
N LYS A 266 -2.39 35.94 -4.64
CA LYS A 266 -2.16 37.25 -5.23
C LYS A 266 -0.66 37.53 -5.23
N THR A 267 -0.11 37.93 -6.37
CA THR A 267 1.33 38.19 -6.49
C THR A 267 1.72 39.45 -5.71
N ASN A 268 2.81 39.37 -4.96
CA ASN A 268 3.33 40.49 -4.16
C ASN A 268 4.33 41.37 -4.92
N SER A 269 4.85 40.87 -6.05
CA SER A 269 5.77 41.54 -6.97
C SER A 269 5.47 41.12 -8.41
N LYS A 270 6.20 41.70 -9.39
CA LYS A 270 6.31 41.09 -10.71
C LYS A 270 6.95 39.71 -10.54
N THR A 271 6.41 38.68 -11.20
CA THR A 271 6.90 37.30 -11.07
C THR A 271 6.59 36.48 -12.33
N ASN A 272 7.24 35.33 -12.49
CA ASN A 272 6.92 34.32 -13.49
C ASN A 272 5.99 33.25 -12.90
N ILE A 273 4.81 33.09 -13.48
CA ILE A 273 3.88 32.01 -13.16
C ILE A 273 3.97 30.94 -14.25
N ALA A 274 4.26 29.71 -13.85
CA ALA A 274 4.25 28.56 -14.74
C ALA A 274 3.01 27.69 -14.50
N VAL A 275 2.51 27.06 -15.56
CA VAL A 275 1.43 26.08 -15.52
C VAL A 275 2.04 24.68 -15.62
N ILE A 276 1.72 23.82 -14.66
CA ILE A 276 2.14 22.43 -14.58
C ILE A 276 1.00 21.53 -15.07
N GLN A 277 1.29 20.58 -15.95
CA GLN A 277 0.31 19.65 -16.52
C GLN A 277 0.04 18.46 -15.61
N CYS A 278 -0.59 18.73 -14.48
CA CYS A 278 -1.10 17.74 -13.53
C CYS A 278 -2.22 18.41 -12.71
N GLY A 279 -3.24 17.67 -12.33
CA GLY A 279 -4.24 18.17 -11.38
C GLY A 279 -4.74 17.09 -10.44
N PHE A 280 -5.85 17.36 -9.77
CA PHE A 280 -6.43 16.39 -8.83
C PHE A 280 -7.05 15.18 -9.52
N ALA A 281 -7.36 15.25 -10.82
CA ALA A 281 -7.79 14.07 -11.60
C ALA A 281 -6.65 13.08 -11.86
N ASP A 282 -5.39 13.52 -11.71
CA ASP A 282 -4.19 12.69 -11.87
C ASP A 282 -3.63 12.17 -10.53
N GLY A 283 -4.17 12.67 -9.41
CA GLY A 283 -3.85 12.21 -8.06
C GLY A 283 -3.21 13.27 -7.15
N LEU A 284 -2.86 14.46 -7.65
CA LEU A 284 -2.31 15.51 -6.79
C LEU A 284 -3.43 16.15 -5.93
N PRO A 285 -3.40 16.03 -4.59
CA PRO A 285 -4.55 16.39 -3.77
C PRO A 285 -4.82 17.90 -3.81
N ARG A 286 -6.07 18.27 -4.09
CA ARG A 286 -6.48 19.67 -4.25
C ARG A 286 -6.11 20.54 -3.06
N SER A 287 -6.20 20.01 -1.84
CA SER A 287 -5.91 20.71 -0.58
C SER A 287 -4.44 21.07 -0.39
N TRP A 288 -3.51 20.44 -1.12
CA TRP A 288 -2.07 20.68 -1.00
C TRP A 288 -1.67 22.11 -1.39
N PHE A 289 -2.51 22.83 -2.14
CA PHE A 289 -2.22 24.22 -2.54
C PHE A 289 -1.94 25.20 -1.38
N LYS A 290 -2.40 24.91 -0.16
CA LYS A 290 -2.28 25.83 1.00
C LYS A 290 -0.82 26.05 1.40
N ASN A 291 -0.06 24.95 1.51
CA ASN A 291 1.35 24.93 1.92
C ASN A 291 2.25 24.29 0.87
N GLY A 292 1.68 23.91 -0.27
CA GLY A 292 2.33 23.06 -1.23
C GLY A 292 3.36 23.77 -2.07
N TYR A 293 4.32 22.96 -2.50
CA TYR A 293 5.46 23.37 -3.29
C TYR A 293 5.87 22.23 -4.22
N ILE A 294 6.73 22.56 -5.18
CA ILE A 294 7.44 21.62 -6.05
C ILE A 294 8.94 21.88 -5.97
N TYR A 295 9.74 20.95 -6.48
CA TYR A 295 11.15 21.20 -6.78
C TYR A 295 11.40 21.26 -8.29
N TYR A 296 12.29 22.16 -8.69
CA TYR A 296 12.77 22.30 -10.06
C TYR A 296 14.22 22.82 -10.04
N ASN A 297 15.13 22.11 -10.72
CA ASN A 297 16.56 22.43 -10.78
C ASN A 297 17.19 22.74 -9.39
N GLY A 298 16.87 21.92 -8.39
CA GLY A 298 17.42 22.06 -7.04
C GLY A 298 16.83 23.19 -6.20
N LYS A 299 15.82 23.91 -6.69
CA LYS A 299 15.13 24.98 -5.94
C LYS A 299 13.67 24.62 -5.67
N GLN A 300 13.19 25.06 -4.52
CA GLN A 300 11.80 24.90 -4.09
C GLN A 300 10.95 26.07 -4.59
N TYR A 301 9.79 25.80 -5.19
CA TYR A 301 8.84 26.82 -5.66
C TYR A 301 7.44 26.57 -5.14
N ARG A 302 6.74 27.64 -4.77
CA ARG A 302 5.42 27.56 -4.13
C ARG A 302 4.31 27.37 -5.16
N ILE A 303 3.32 26.54 -4.84
CA ILE A 303 2.07 26.45 -5.60
C ILE A 303 1.30 27.79 -5.50
N ALA A 304 0.98 28.36 -6.66
CA ALA A 304 0.30 29.65 -6.82
C ALA A 304 -1.20 29.47 -7.04
N GLY A 305 -1.96 29.40 -5.93
CA GLY A 305 -3.41 29.26 -5.97
C GLY A 305 -3.86 27.80 -6.05
N ARG A 306 -5.15 27.54 -6.23
CA ARG A 306 -5.71 26.19 -6.12
C ARG A 306 -5.21 25.26 -7.23
N ILE A 307 -5.02 23.99 -6.87
CA ILE A 307 -4.85 22.90 -7.83
C ILE A 307 -6.21 22.67 -8.53
N CYS A 308 -6.21 22.70 -9.86
CA CYS A 308 -7.38 22.46 -10.70
C CYS A 308 -7.47 20.97 -11.08
N MET A 309 -8.48 20.63 -11.90
CA MET A 309 -8.71 19.24 -12.31
C MET A 309 -7.51 18.67 -13.07
N ASP A 310 -6.92 19.46 -13.97
CA ASP A 310 -5.92 18.98 -14.92
C ASP A 310 -4.57 19.69 -14.84
N GLN A 311 -4.53 20.84 -14.16
CA GLN A 311 -3.37 21.73 -14.12
C GLN A 311 -3.29 22.44 -12.76
N PHE A 312 -2.11 22.92 -12.41
CA PHE A 312 -1.92 23.90 -11.33
C PHE A 312 -0.84 24.90 -11.70
N MET A 313 -0.78 26.00 -10.95
CA MET A 313 0.19 27.06 -11.19
C MET A 313 1.24 27.09 -10.09
N VAL A 314 2.45 27.49 -10.45
CA VAL A 314 3.61 27.63 -9.55
C VAL A 314 4.22 29.00 -9.76
N ASP A 315 4.60 29.65 -8.67
CA ASP A 315 5.30 30.93 -8.68
C ASP A 315 6.82 30.68 -8.71
N PHE A 316 7.46 31.05 -9.82
CA PHE A 316 8.89 30.88 -10.05
C PHE A 316 9.73 32.11 -9.63
N GLY A 317 9.10 33.16 -9.11
CA GLY A 317 9.80 34.40 -8.79
C GLY A 317 10.46 35.01 -10.04
N ASP A 318 11.74 35.34 -9.92
CA ASP A 318 12.55 35.87 -11.02
C ASP A 318 13.11 34.77 -11.94
N ASP A 319 13.06 33.50 -11.53
CA ASP A 319 13.55 32.39 -12.34
C ASP A 319 12.62 32.17 -13.56
N ILE A 320 13.21 31.87 -14.71
CA ILE A 320 12.49 31.56 -15.95
C ILE A 320 12.67 30.05 -16.21
N PRO A 321 11.68 29.21 -15.87
CA PRO A 321 11.77 27.79 -16.17
C PRO A 321 11.65 27.56 -17.69
N LYS A 322 11.84 26.31 -18.11
CA LYS A 322 11.72 25.93 -19.52
C LYS A 322 10.47 25.07 -19.72
N ILE A 323 9.75 25.33 -20.81
CA ILE A 323 8.62 24.49 -21.23
C ILE A 323 9.13 23.08 -21.52
N ASP A 324 8.32 22.08 -21.17
CA ASP A 324 8.58 20.63 -21.27
C ASP A 324 9.57 20.06 -20.26
N ASP A 325 10.30 20.89 -19.51
CA ASP A 325 11.04 20.40 -18.35
C ASP A 325 10.06 19.94 -17.25
N LYS A 326 10.49 18.95 -16.46
CA LYS A 326 9.67 18.30 -15.43
C LYS A 326 9.95 18.92 -14.06
N VAL A 327 8.89 19.09 -13.27
CA VAL A 327 8.97 19.44 -11.85
C VAL A 327 8.74 18.21 -10.99
N LEU A 328 9.46 18.09 -9.87
CA LEU A 328 9.22 17.05 -8.86
C LEU A 328 8.10 17.50 -7.93
N MET A 329 7.04 16.69 -7.84
CA MET A 329 5.89 16.95 -6.97
C MET A 329 5.87 16.03 -5.75
N ILE A 330 6.30 14.78 -5.90
CA ILE A 330 6.44 13.77 -4.83
C ILE A 330 7.66 12.91 -5.16
N GLY A 331 8.42 12.47 -4.16
CA GLY A 331 9.57 11.60 -4.30
C GLY A 331 10.88 12.30 -3.96
N LYS A 332 11.99 11.82 -4.53
CA LYS A 332 13.34 12.30 -4.25
C LYS A 332 14.17 12.46 -5.53
N ASP A 333 14.82 13.61 -5.65
CA ASP A 333 15.80 13.91 -6.71
C ASP A 333 17.02 14.63 -6.10
N GLY A 334 18.14 13.91 -6.00
CA GLY A 334 19.33 14.36 -5.28
C GLY A 334 19.02 14.68 -3.81
N ASN A 335 19.24 15.94 -3.42
CA ASN A 335 18.95 16.45 -2.07
C ASN A 335 17.51 16.98 -1.92
N ASN A 336 16.73 17.01 -2.99
CA ASN A 336 15.35 17.48 -2.96
C ASN A 336 14.42 16.32 -2.66
N GLU A 337 13.52 16.48 -1.69
CA GLU A 337 12.58 15.43 -1.31
C GLU A 337 11.22 16.02 -0.92
N ILE A 338 10.16 15.44 -1.47
CA ILE A 338 8.77 15.67 -1.05
C ILE A 338 8.17 14.31 -0.74
N ARG A 339 8.14 13.93 0.53
CA ARG A 339 7.60 12.64 0.96
C ARG A 339 6.08 12.64 0.92
N PHE A 340 5.47 11.47 0.73
CA PHE A 340 4.02 11.33 0.85
C PHE A 340 3.53 11.78 2.23
N GLU A 341 4.29 11.43 3.27
CA GLU A 341 4.07 11.79 4.67
C GLU A 341 3.98 13.31 4.85
N THR A 342 4.83 14.09 4.17
CA THR A 342 4.83 15.55 4.22
C THR A 342 3.49 16.12 3.75
N ILE A 343 2.99 15.63 2.62
CA ILE A 343 1.72 16.07 2.05
C ILE A 343 0.56 15.58 2.93
N ALA A 344 0.60 14.31 3.33
CA ALA A 344 -0.44 13.64 4.11
C ALA A 344 -0.71 14.40 5.43
N ASN A 345 0.36 14.73 6.16
CA ASN A 345 0.27 15.49 7.41
C ASN A 345 -0.32 16.89 7.19
N SER A 346 0.07 17.57 6.10
CA SER A 346 -0.42 18.92 5.82
C SER A 346 -1.92 18.97 5.48
N ILE A 347 -2.51 17.87 5.01
CA ILE A 347 -3.90 17.84 4.56
C ILE A 347 -4.77 16.86 5.36
N GLN A 348 -4.25 16.32 6.47
CA GLN A 348 -4.95 15.38 7.36
C GLN A 348 -5.46 14.14 6.61
N THR A 349 -4.54 13.45 5.93
CA THR A 349 -4.80 12.16 5.28
C THR A 349 -3.62 11.22 5.51
N THR A 350 -3.55 10.09 4.79
CA THR A 350 -2.48 9.11 4.91
C THR A 350 -1.69 8.96 3.60
N PRO A 351 -0.43 8.51 3.66
CA PRO A 351 0.37 8.15 2.47
C PRO A 351 -0.34 7.12 1.57
N TYR A 352 -1.16 6.24 2.16
CA TYR A 352 -1.98 5.27 1.45
C TYR A 352 -2.96 5.93 0.49
N VAL A 353 -3.71 6.93 0.97
CA VAL A 353 -4.68 7.67 0.14
C VAL A 353 -3.96 8.40 -0.98
N LEU A 354 -2.82 9.01 -0.71
CA LEU A 354 -2.08 9.78 -1.71
C LEU A 354 -1.50 8.91 -2.82
N SER A 355 -0.79 7.85 -2.46
CA SER A 355 -0.13 6.95 -3.43
C SER A 355 -1.13 6.23 -4.32
N THR A 356 -2.24 5.74 -3.74
CA THR A 356 -3.29 5.03 -4.49
C THR A 356 -4.13 5.97 -5.36
N ALA A 357 -4.19 7.27 -5.06
CA ALA A 357 -4.87 8.26 -5.88
C ALA A 357 -4.12 8.60 -7.18
N ILE A 358 -2.83 8.28 -7.28
CA ILE A 358 -2.02 8.55 -8.48
C ILE A 358 -2.50 7.63 -9.61
N GLY A 359 -3.13 8.25 -10.60
CA GLY A 359 -3.84 7.54 -11.66
C GLY A 359 -4.25 8.49 -12.77
N GLY A 360 -5.44 8.25 -13.33
CA GLY A 360 -5.95 9.06 -14.44
C GLY A 360 -5.03 8.99 -15.66
N ARG A 361 -4.44 10.13 -16.03
CA ARG A 361 -3.55 10.22 -17.20
C ARG A 361 -2.08 9.95 -16.87
N THR A 362 -1.77 9.66 -15.61
CA THR A 362 -0.39 9.42 -15.17
C THR A 362 0.19 8.19 -15.85
N GLN A 363 1.31 8.37 -16.57
CA GLN A 363 2.08 7.25 -17.11
C GLN A 363 3.03 6.71 -16.05
N ARG A 364 3.07 5.39 -15.86
CA ARG A 364 4.06 4.73 -15.00
C ARG A 364 5.28 4.34 -15.83
N ILE A 365 6.47 4.66 -15.31
CA ILE A 365 7.75 4.34 -15.92
C ILE A 365 8.57 3.57 -14.89
N TYR A 366 9.05 2.38 -15.26
CA TYR A 366 9.79 1.50 -14.35
C TYR A 366 11.28 1.54 -14.69
N GLN A 367 12.12 1.62 -13.66
CA GLN A 367 13.58 1.57 -13.78
C GLN A 367 14.19 0.79 -12.62
N GLY A 368 15.35 0.15 -12.83
CA GLY A 368 16.13 -0.52 -11.78
C GLY A 368 15.97 -2.03 -11.70
#